data_AF-A0A7S4L6J6-F1
#
_entry.id   AF-A0A7S4L6J6-F1
#
_cell.length_a   1.000
_cell.length_b   1.000
_cell.length_c   1.000
_cell.angle_alpha   90.00
_cell.angle_beta   90.00
_cell.angle_gamma   90.00
#
_symmetry.space_group_name_H-M   'P 1'
#
loop_
_entity.id
_entity.type
_entity.pdbx_description
1 polymer ?
#
loop_
_entity_poly.entity_id
_entity_poly.type
_entity_poly.pdbx_seq_one_letter_code
_entity_poly.pdbx_strand_id
1 'polypeptide(L)'
;PLCLRYPKKIGFSPDSFIQIALQLGYYRCHKSFALTYESAMMRLFRDGRTETIRSLSVESCEFVKGMDDPSVSEEKKKELHKIAVEKHNSYAKLASKGEAIDRHLFALYVVAMGTETDSPFLDHALKKIPWKLSTSQIPNRMYNGWPKDDNRGNNKAYGGIGGGFGPVADDGYGVCYLISGDSHLTFHISSKRKCPTTDTKKLGESIEGALRDICLLYGQE
;
A
#
# COMPACT_ATOMS: atom_id res chain seq x y z
N PRO A 1 -10.01 -15.60 -9.50
CA PRO A 1 -9.57 -15.15 -8.16
C PRO A 1 -8.05 -15.02 -8.11
N LEU A 2 -7.53 -13.82 -7.81
CA LEU A 2 -6.08 -13.61 -7.66
C LEU A 2 -5.55 -14.44 -6.48
N CYS A 3 -4.84 -15.53 -6.79
CA CYS A 3 -4.26 -16.43 -5.79
C CYS A 3 -3.05 -15.76 -5.11
N LEU A 4 -3.14 -15.41 -3.83
CA LEU A 4 -2.06 -14.77 -3.08
C LEU A 4 -0.86 -15.69 -2.76
N ARG A 5 -0.96 -16.99 -3.06
CA ARG A 5 0.23 -17.86 -3.18
C ARG A 5 1.14 -17.42 -4.32
N TYR A 6 0.61 -16.72 -5.32
CA TYR A 6 1.34 -16.41 -6.53
C TYR A 6 2.55 -15.49 -6.29
N PRO A 7 2.43 -14.33 -5.61
CA PRO A 7 3.59 -13.53 -5.23
C PRO A 7 4.68 -14.35 -4.53
N LYS A 8 4.29 -15.23 -3.59
CA LYS A 8 5.26 -16.12 -2.91
C LYS A 8 5.92 -17.12 -3.87
N LYS A 9 5.17 -17.72 -4.80
CA LYS A 9 5.69 -18.66 -5.80
C LYS A 9 6.71 -18.02 -6.73
N ILE A 10 6.53 -16.75 -7.07
CA ILE A 10 7.48 -15.98 -7.89
C ILE A 10 8.55 -15.25 -7.06
N GLY A 11 8.66 -15.55 -5.75
CA GLY A 11 9.72 -15.06 -4.87
C GLY A 11 9.49 -13.67 -4.26
N PHE A 12 8.28 -13.12 -4.35
CA PHE A 12 7.94 -11.80 -3.83
C PHE A 12 7.21 -11.84 -2.49
N SER A 13 7.44 -10.80 -1.68
CA SER A 13 6.61 -10.51 -0.51
C SER A 13 5.19 -10.17 -0.98
N PRO A 14 4.13 -10.87 -0.52
CA PRO A 14 2.75 -10.56 -0.90
C PRO A 14 2.36 -9.12 -0.58
N ASP A 15 2.83 -8.61 0.56
CA ASP A 15 2.55 -7.25 0.99
C ASP A 15 3.17 -6.22 0.03
N SER A 16 4.45 -6.39 -0.29
CA SER A 16 5.15 -5.50 -1.23
C SER A 16 4.57 -5.57 -2.65
N PHE A 17 4.15 -6.77 -3.09
CA PHE A 17 3.43 -6.93 -4.36
C PHE A 17 2.12 -6.12 -4.37
N ILE A 18 1.32 -6.22 -3.30
CA ILE A 18 0.06 -5.47 -3.18
C ILE A 18 0.33 -3.95 -3.13
N GLN A 19 1.34 -3.50 -2.39
CA GLN A 19 1.68 -2.08 -2.30
C GLN A 19 2.12 -1.50 -3.65
N ILE A 20 2.90 -2.24 -4.44
CA ILE A 20 3.26 -1.81 -5.80
C ILE A 20 2.04 -1.80 -6.73
N ALA A 21 1.13 -2.77 -6.60
CA ALA A 21 -0.13 -2.75 -7.33
C ALA A 21 -1.03 -1.57 -6.93
N LEU A 22 -1.04 -1.18 -5.65
CA LEU A 22 -1.74 0.02 -5.17
C LEU A 22 -1.18 1.30 -5.81
N GLN A 23 0.15 1.41 -5.96
CA GLN A 23 0.77 2.54 -6.67
C GLN A 23 0.31 2.60 -8.14
N LEU A 24 0.29 1.44 -8.84
CA LEU A 24 -0.18 1.37 -10.22
C LEU A 24 -1.66 1.73 -10.34
N GLY A 25 -2.51 1.16 -9.47
CA GLY A 25 -3.95 1.45 -9.43
C GLY A 25 -4.24 2.93 -9.18
N TYR A 26 -3.52 3.56 -8.24
CA TYR A 26 -3.64 4.99 -7.98
C TYR A 26 -3.22 5.82 -9.20
N TYR A 27 -2.05 5.52 -9.79
CA TYR A 27 -1.54 6.23 -10.97
C TYR A 27 -2.48 6.11 -12.16
N ARG A 28 -3.08 4.94 -12.39
CA ARG A 28 -4.09 4.76 -13.44
C ARG A 28 -5.37 5.57 -13.20
N CYS A 29 -5.82 5.65 -11.94
CA CYS A 29 -7.02 6.38 -11.56
C CYS A 29 -6.85 7.92 -11.65
N HIS A 30 -5.69 8.43 -11.25
CA HIS A 30 -5.44 9.87 -11.07
C HIS A 30 -4.45 10.49 -12.05
N LYS A 31 -3.64 9.69 -12.74
CA LYS A 31 -2.52 10.14 -13.60
C LYS A 31 -1.50 11.01 -12.85
N SER A 32 -1.39 10.80 -11.54
CA SER A 32 -0.44 11.45 -10.65
C SER A 32 0.05 10.49 -9.59
N PHE A 33 1.15 10.85 -8.93
CA PHE A 33 1.64 10.12 -7.75
C PHE A 33 0.98 10.64 -6.48
N ALA A 34 0.87 9.77 -5.47
CA ALA A 34 0.41 10.14 -4.13
C ALA A 34 1.45 9.76 -3.10
N LEU A 35 1.75 10.69 -2.19
CA LEU A 35 2.47 10.36 -1.00
C LEU A 35 1.68 9.29 -0.23
N THR A 36 2.31 8.14 -0.04
CA THR A 36 1.65 6.93 0.46
C THR A 36 2.22 6.56 1.83
N TYR A 37 1.35 6.53 2.83
CA TYR A 37 1.63 6.03 4.16
C TYR A 37 1.26 4.56 4.21
N GLU A 38 2.14 3.71 4.69
CA GLU A 38 1.82 2.36 5.14
C GLU A 38 2.30 2.18 6.59
N SER A 39 1.50 1.51 7.43
CA SER A 39 1.90 1.24 8.81
C SER A 39 2.93 0.10 8.94
N ALA A 40 4.14 0.40 9.44
CA ALA A 40 5.08 -0.60 9.96
C ALA A 40 4.84 -0.83 11.45
N MET A 41 4.84 -2.09 11.90
CA MET A 41 4.71 -2.43 13.32
C MET A 41 6.06 -2.37 14.04
N MET A 42 6.14 -1.62 15.14
CA MET A 42 7.38 -1.43 15.91
C MET A 42 7.51 -2.42 17.08
N ARG A 43 6.96 -3.63 16.94
CA ARG A 43 6.82 -4.61 18.03
C ARG A 43 8.14 -5.21 18.53
N LEU A 44 9.26 -4.96 17.84
CA LEU A 44 10.60 -5.33 18.29
C LEU A 44 11.11 -4.42 19.42
N PHE A 45 10.48 -3.25 19.61
CA PHE A 45 10.87 -2.25 20.60
C PHE A 45 9.87 -2.20 21.75
N ARG A 46 10.36 -1.93 22.95
CA ARG A 46 9.52 -1.70 24.14
C ARG A 46 8.58 -0.52 23.86
N ASP A 47 7.30 -0.71 24.14
CA ASP A 47 6.22 0.27 23.89
C ASP A 47 6.08 0.71 22.42
N GLY A 48 6.70 -0.03 21.50
CA GLY A 48 6.67 0.27 20.07
C GLY A 48 5.26 0.19 19.50
N ARG A 49 4.82 1.29 18.89
CA ARG A 49 3.55 1.38 18.15
C ARG A 49 3.79 1.16 16.66
N THR A 50 3.87 2.23 15.90
CA THR A 50 4.05 2.17 14.45
C THR A 50 5.11 3.15 13.97
N GLU A 51 5.74 2.78 12.85
CA GLU A 51 6.54 3.64 11.98
C GLU A 51 5.85 3.72 10.60
N THR A 52 6.30 4.59 9.70
CA THR A 52 5.81 4.72 8.33
C THR A 52 6.70 3.98 7.34
N ILE A 53 6.08 3.15 6.51
CA ILE A 53 6.66 2.69 5.23
C ILE A 53 6.17 3.67 4.17
N ARG A 54 7.10 4.24 3.39
CA ARG A 54 6.78 5.12 2.27
C ARG A 54 6.75 4.29 0.99
N SER A 55 5.57 3.81 0.60
CA SER A 55 5.43 2.94 -0.57
C SER A 55 5.67 3.68 -1.90
N LEU A 56 5.53 5.01 -1.91
CA LEU A 56 5.95 5.85 -3.03
C LEU A 56 7.47 6.01 -3.02
N SER A 57 8.12 5.47 -4.06
CA SER A 57 9.56 5.52 -4.30
C SER A 57 9.86 5.88 -5.77
N VAL A 58 11.12 6.15 -6.09
CA VAL A 58 11.55 6.35 -7.48
C VAL A 58 11.28 5.08 -8.29
N GLU A 59 11.63 3.94 -7.72
CA GLU A 59 11.48 2.62 -8.33
C GLU A 59 10.00 2.29 -8.59
N SER A 60 9.10 2.59 -7.64
CA SER A 60 7.65 2.44 -7.90
C SER A 60 7.17 3.39 -8.99
N CYS A 61 7.68 4.63 -9.06
CA CYS A 61 7.30 5.59 -10.10
C CYS A 61 7.73 5.13 -11.49
N GLU A 62 8.94 4.60 -11.61
CA GLU A 62 9.48 4.05 -12.86
C GLU A 62 8.67 2.85 -13.33
N PHE A 63 8.35 1.93 -12.42
CA PHE A 63 7.50 0.78 -12.75
C PHE A 63 6.11 1.21 -13.25
N VAL A 64 5.39 2.08 -12.52
CA VAL A 64 4.01 2.41 -12.93
C VAL A 64 3.95 3.21 -14.22
N LYS A 65 4.99 4.02 -14.52
CA LYS A 65 5.13 4.68 -15.82
C LYS A 65 5.41 3.66 -16.93
N GLY A 66 6.33 2.73 -16.69
CA GLY A 66 6.71 1.72 -17.69
C GLY A 66 5.65 0.66 -17.95
N MET A 67 4.80 0.32 -16.97
CA MET A 67 3.78 -0.73 -17.10
C MET A 67 2.78 -0.44 -18.22
N ASP A 68 2.31 0.81 -18.31
CA ASP A 68 1.30 1.24 -19.29
C ASP A 68 1.92 1.87 -20.57
N ASP A 69 3.24 1.92 -20.66
CA ASP A 69 3.95 2.42 -21.84
C ASP A 69 4.01 1.32 -22.92
N PRO A 70 3.49 1.56 -24.14
CA PRO A 70 3.54 0.59 -25.24
C PRO A 70 4.95 0.42 -25.83
N SER A 71 5.87 1.36 -25.59
CA SER A 71 7.25 1.29 -26.06
C SER A 71 8.17 0.43 -25.18
N VAL A 72 7.73 0.09 -23.96
CA VAL A 72 8.49 -0.71 -23.01
C VAL A 72 8.17 -2.20 -23.21
N SER A 73 9.19 -3.03 -23.38
CA SER A 73 9.01 -4.48 -23.55
C SER A 73 8.49 -5.16 -22.27
N GLU A 74 7.87 -6.34 -22.40
CA GLU A 74 7.38 -7.10 -21.25
C GLU A 74 8.52 -7.49 -20.29
N GLU A 75 9.70 -7.83 -20.81
CA GLU A 75 10.88 -8.14 -20.01
C GLU A 75 11.29 -6.94 -19.17
N LYS A 76 11.28 -5.74 -19.76
CA LYS A 76 11.59 -4.52 -19.02
C LYS A 76 10.52 -4.17 -17.98
N LYS A 77 9.24 -4.40 -18.28
CA LYS A 77 8.15 -4.26 -17.28
C LYS A 77 8.36 -5.20 -16.09
N LYS A 78 8.73 -6.47 -16.33
CA LYS A 78 9.05 -7.45 -15.28
C LYS A 78 10.24 -7.02 -14.43
N GLU A 79 11.28 -6.50 -15.07
CA GLU A 79 12.48 -5.99 -14.40
C GLU A 79 12.14 -4.81 -13.48
N LEU A 80 11.44 -3.79 -14.00
CA LEU A 80 11.01 -2.62 -13.23
C LEU A 80 10.11 -3.02 -12.05
N HIS A 81 9.15 -3.93 -12.28
CA HIS A 81 8.28 -4.44 -11.22
C HIS A 81 9.08 -5.12 -10.12
N LYS A 82 10.02 -6.01 -10.49
CA LYS A 82 10.90 -6.69 -9.54
C LYS A 82 11.68 -5.70 -8.69
N ILE A 83 12.31 -4.70 -9.31
CA ILE A 83 13.06 -3.65 -8.61
C ILE A 83 12.16 -2.89 -7.63
N ALA A 84 10.96 -2.49 -8.04
CA ALA A 84 10.02 -1.78 -7.20
C ALA A 84 9.57 -2.62 -5.98
N VAL A 85 9.26 -3.89 -6.19
CA VAL A 85 8.85 -4.82 -5.11
C VAL A 85 10.00 -5.07 -4.13
N GLU A 86 11.21 -5.31 -4.63
CA GLU A 86 12.39 -5.52 -3.79
C GLU A 86 12.75 -4.27 -2.99
N LYS A 87 12.65 -3.09 -3.61
CA LYS A 87 12.83 -1.80 -2.94
C LYS A 87 11.84 -1.64 -1.79
N HIS A 88 10.56 -1.84 -2.06
CA HIS A 88 9.51 -1.75 -1.04
C HIS A 88 9.77 -2.71 0.12
N ASN A 89 10.06 -3.98 -0.18
CA ASN A 89 10.34 -5.00 0.82
C ASN A 89 11.58 -4.66 1.67
N SER A 90 12.62 -4.08 1.07
CA SER A 90 13.81 -3.62 1.79
C SER A 90 13.47 -2.48 2.76
N TYR A 91 12.67 -1.51 2.32
CA TYR A 91 12.24 -0.38 3.15
C TYR A 91 11.33 -0.81 4.29
N ALA A 92 10.40 -1.74 4.04
CA ALA A 92 9.54 -2.32 5.07
C ALA A 92 10.35 -2.99 6.20
N LYS A 93 11.44 -3.69 5.85
CA LYS A 93 12.37 -4.29 6.82
C LYS A 93 13.14 -3.24 7.62
N LEU A 94 13.64 -2.18 6.96
CA LEU A 94 14.31 -1.05 7.63
C LEU A 94 13.35 -0.35 8.60
N ALA A 95 12.13 -0.03 8.16
CA ALA A 95 11.11 0.60 8.99
C ALA A 95 10.76 -0.24 10.23
N SER A 96 10.61 -1.55 10.06
CA SER A 96 10.33 -2.48 11.18
C SER A 96 11.47 -2.58 12.20
N LYS A 97 12.69 -2.16 11.83
CA LYS A 97 13.86 -2.05 12.71
C LYS A 97 14.06 -0.63 13.26
N GLY A 98 13.12 0.29 13.04
CA GLY A 98 13.23 1.67 13.51
C GLY A 98 14.23 2.51 12.74
N GLU A 99 14.57 2.11 11.51
CA GLU A 99 15.55 2.80 10.64
C GLU A 99 14.86 3.65 9.55
N ALA A 100 13.54 3.83 9.62
CA ALA A 100 12.83 4.79 8.79
C ALA A 100 12.80 6.18 9.44
N ILE A 101 12.31 7.18 8.70
CA ILE A 101 12.55 8.59 9.04
C ILE A 101 11.36 9.29 9.69
N ASP A 102 10.14 8.80 9.52
CA ASP A 102 8.94 9.59 9.81
C ASP A 102 8.74 9.84 11.31
N ARG A 103 8.89 8.84 12.19
CA ARG A 103 8.82 9.10 13.64
C ARG A 103 10.01 9.89 14.15
N HIS A 104 11.18 9.77 13.53
CA HIS A 104 12.34 10.58 13.89
C HIS A 104 12.10 12.07 13.55
N LEU A 105 11.63 12.37 12.34
CA LEU A 105 11.25 13.73 11.95
C LEU A 105 10.14 14.29 12.84
N PHE A 106 9.14 13.47 13.20
CA PHE A 106 8.10 13.88 14.14
C PHE A 106 8.65 14.17 15.54
N ALA A 107 9.60 13.38 16.04
CA ALA A 107 10.24 13.64 17.33
C ALA A 107 11.01 14.97 17.32
N LEU A 108 11.77 15.25 16.25
CA LEU A 108 12.45 16.54 16.07
C LEU A 108 11.45 17.71 16.03
N TYR A 109 10.30 17.52 15.39
CA TYR A 109 9.23 18.52 15.35
C TYR A 109 8.63 18.78 16.74
N VAL A 110 8.38 17.74 17.54
CA VAL A 110 7.90 17.90 18.92
C VAL A 110 8.91 18.64 19.78
N VAL A 111 10.21 18.31 19.66
CA VAL A 111 11.28 19.03 20.37
C VAL A 111 11.32 20.50 19.94
N ALA A 112 11.31 20.77 18.63
CA ALA A 112 11.32 22.13 18.10
C ALA A 112 10.13 22.96 18.60
N MET A 113 8.92 22.38 18.66
CA MET A 113 7.77 23.05 19.27
C MET A 113 7.97 23.33 20.76
N GLY A 114 8.53 22.37 21.51
CA GLY A 114 8.76 22.52 22.95
C GLY A 114 9.89 23.51 23.29
N THR A 115 10.85 23.71 22.38
CA THR A 115 11.94 24.67 22.51
C THR A 115 11.70 25.98 21.75
N GLU A 116 10.47 26.20 21.26
CA GLU A 116 10.09 27.39 20.49
C GLU A 116 11.06 27.69 19.32
N THR A 117 11.56 26.63 18.69
CA THR A 117 12.52 26.71 17.59
C THR A 117 11.80 26.58 16.26
N ASP A 118 11.87 27.63 15.45
CA ASP A 118 11.29 27.63 14.12
C ASP A 118 12.07 26.68 13.18
N SER A 119 11.34 25.82 12.47
CA SER A 119 11.91 24.95 11.45
C SER A 119 11.01 24.91 10.21
N PRO A 120 11.29 25.76 9.21
CA PRO A 120 10.55 25.75 7.94
C PRO A 120 10.58 24.38 7.24
N PHE A 121 11.67 23.63 7.43
CA PHE A 121 11.80 22.27 6.92
C PHE A 121 10.80 21.31 7.57
N LEU A 122 10.74 21.24 8.91
CA LEU A 122 9.84 20.32 9.61
C LEU A 122 8.37 20.70 9.38
N ASP A 123 8.07 21.99 9.34
CA ASP A 123 6.73 22.49 8.98
C ASP A 123 6.33 22.05 7.57
N HIS A 124 7.23 22.19 6.61
CA HIS A 124 6.96 21.75 5.24
C HIS A 124 6.78 20.23 5.17
N ALA A 125 7.74 19.48 5.73
CA ALA A 125 7.80 18.03 5.63
C ALA A 125 6.61 17.33 6.31
N LEU A 126 6.09 17.88 7.42
CA LEU A 126 5.05 17.23 8.23
C LEU A 126 3.65 17.81 8.02
N LYS A 127 3.52 19.11 7.68
CA LYS A 127 2.20 19.78 7.58
C LYS A 127 1.74 20.01 6.15
N LYS A 128 2.66 20.28 5.22
CA LYS A 128 2.29 20.77 3.88
C LYS A 128 2.10 19.68 2.83
N ILE A 129 2.61 18.47 3.07
CA ILE A 129 2.52 17.37 2.11
C ILE A 129 1.48 16.35 2.59
N PRO A 130 0.28 16.29 2.00
CA PRO A 130 -0.78 15.40 2.47
C PRO A 130 -0.51 13.94 2.08
N TRP A 131 -0.78 13.04 3.02
CA TRP A 131 -0.84 11.60 2.77
C TRP A 131 -2.13 11.25 2.02
N LYS A 132 -2.11 11.41 0.69
CA LYS A 132 -3.29 11.15 -0.16
C LYS A 132 -3.66 9.67 -0.23
N LEU A 133 -2.74 8.76 0.09
CA LEU A 133 -3.02 7.35 0.20
C LEU A 133 -2.52 6.84 1.55
N SER A 134 -3.44 6.46 2.43
CA SER A 134 -3.09 5.86 3.73
C SER A 134 -3.49 4.40 3.72
N THR A 135 -2.52 3.51 3.92
CA THR A 135 -2.70 2.07 3.79
C THR A 135 -2.34 1.32 5.08
N SER A 136 -2.95 0.16 5.27
CA SER A 136 -2.47 -0.83 6.24
C SER A 136 -2.87 -2.24 5.86
N GLN A 137 -1.95 -3.19 6.06
CA GLN A 137 -2.28 -4.60 6.07
C GLN A 137 -2.88 -5.02 7.42
N ILE A 138 -4.02 -5.72 7.40
CA ILE A 138 -4.57 -6.38 8.58
C ILE A 138 -3.82 -7.70 8.80
N PRO A 139 -3.26 -7.95 10.00
CA PRO A 139 -2.58 -9.21 10.28
C PRO A 139 -3.54 -10.41 10.22
N ASN A 140 -3.11 -11.47 9.55
CA ASN A 140 -3.87 -12.71 9.35
C ASN A 140 -4.22 -13.50 10.62
N ARG A 141 -3.76 -13.11 11.82
CA ARG A 141 -4.07 -13.83 13.06
C ARG A 141 -5.53 -13.77 13.47
N MET A 142 -6.32 -12.87 12.87
CA MET A 142 -7.78 -12.84 13.06
C MET A 142 -8.51 -14.02 12.39
N TYR A 143 -7.81 -14.87 11.62
CA TYR A 143 -8.41 -15.91 10.76
C TYR A 143 -8.40 -17.34 11.34
N ASN A 144 -7.94 -17.56 12.58
CA ASN A 144 -7.90 -18.91 13.18
C ASN A 144 -9.28 -19.60 13.32
N GLY A 145 -10.40 -18.91 13.02
CA GLY A 145 -11.76 -19.45 12.99
C GLY A 145 -12.46 -19.42 11.62
N TRP A 146 -11.78 -19.03 10.54
CA TRP A 146 -12.42 -19.01 9.21
C TRP A 146 -12.47 -20.43 8.61
N PRO A 147 -13.62 -20.89 8.10
CA PRO A 147 -13.72 -22.24 7.56
C PRO A 147 -12.80 -22.42 6.35
N LYS A 148 -11.97 -23.46 6.39
CA LYS A 148 -10.97 -23.81 5.36
C LYS A 148 -11.59 -24.33 4.06
N ASP A 149 -12.88 -24.66 4.08
CA ASP A 149 -13.60 -25.14 2.89
C ASP A 149 -13.94 -23.98 1.95
N ASP A 150 -13.43 -24.12 0.73
CA ASP A 150 -13.59 -23.27 -0.45
C ASP A 150 -14.90 -23.53 -1.22
N ASN A 151 -15.73 -24.46 -0.76
CA ASN A 151 -17.00 -24.89 -1.36
C ASN A 151 -18.12 -23.82 -1.39
N ARG A 152 -17.80 -22.53 -1.21
CA ARG A 152 -18.80 -21.47 -1.00
C ARG A 152 -19.15 -20.64 -2.23
N GLY A 153 -18.65 -21.05 -3.40
CA GLY A 153 -18.97 -20.41 -4.67
C GLY A 153 -18.62 -18.93 -4.68
N ASN A 154 -18.97 -18.25 -5.76
CA ASN A 154 -18.67 -16.83 -6.00
C ASN A 154 -19.52 -15.88 -5.13
N ASN A 155 -19.84 -16.27 -3.88
CA ASN A 155 -20.83 -15.61 -3.05
C ASN A 155 -20.25 -14.31 -2.45
N LYS A 156 -20.41 -13.22 -3.20
CA LYS A 156 -20.01 -11.84 -2.88
C LYS A 156 -20.56 -11.30 -1.54
N ALA A 157 -21.47 -12.03 -0.88
CA ALA A 157 -22.11 -11.64 0.37
C ALA A 157 -21.22 -11.84 1.62
N TYR A 158 -20.13 -12.62 1.53
CA TYR A 158 -19.17 -12.77 2.63
C TYR A 158 -18.06 -11.74 2.49
N GLY A 159 -18.39 -10.48 2.77
CA GLY A 159 -17.38 -9.43 2.97
C GLY A 159 -16.42 -9.88 4.06
N GLY A 160 -15.12 -9.85 3.79
CA GLY A 160 -14.11 -10.21 4.77
C GLY A 160 -14.36 -9.48 6.09
N ILE A 161 -14.15 -10.16 7.22
CA ILE A 161 -14.11 -9.55 8.55
C ILE A 161 -12.84 -8.67 8.58
N GLY A 162 -12.91 -7.53 7.93
CA GLY A 162 -11.83 -6.59 7.74
C GLY A 162 -12.19 -5.27 8.38
N GLY A 163 -11.29 -4.76 9.22
CA GLY A 163 -11.34 -3.38 9.65
C GLY A 163 -11.12 -2.42 8.49
N GLY A 164 -11.47 -1.16 8.73
CA GLY A 164 -11.28 -0.08 7.79
C GLY A 164 -11.15 1.24 8.54
N PHE A 165 -10.62 2.25 7.87
CA PHE A 165 -10.48 3.60 8.41
C PHE A 165 -10.81 4.60 7.31
N GLY A 166 -11.20 5.82 7.70
CA GLY A 166 -11.41 6.94 6.79
C GLY A 166 -10.08 7.50 6.24
N PRO A 167 -10.11 8.27 5.15
CA PRO A 167 -8.91 8.92 4.64
C PRO A 167 -8.37 9.97 5.63
N VAL A 168 -7.05 10.13 5.67
CA VAL A 168 -6.37 11.12 6.52
C VAL A 168 -6.27 12.51 5.87
N ALA A 169 -6.27 12.56 4.54
CA ALA A 169 -6.36 13.80 3.76
C ALA A 169 -7.81 14.04 3.28
N ASP A 170 -8.18 15.30 3.08
CA ASP A 170 -9.51 15.64 2.54
C ASP A 170 -9.71 15.14 1.11
N ASP A 171 -8.64 15.09 0.34
CA ASP A 171 -8.58 14.66 -1.06
C ASP A 171 -7.84 13.33 -1.25
N GLY A 172 -7.88 12.47 -0.23
CA GLY A 172 -7.19 11.19 -0.22
C GLY A 172 -8.09 9.99 0.04
N TYR A 173 -7.44 8.84 0.24
CA TYR A 173 -8.06 7.54 0.47
C TYR A 173 -7.51 6.86 1.71
N GLY A 174 -8.38 6.12 2.41
CA GLY A 174 -7.99 5.09 3.37
C GLY A 174 -8.14 3.71 2.72
N VAL A 175 -7.08 2.91 2.68
CA VAL A 175 -7.07 1.59 2.04
C VAL A 175 -6.55 0.55 3.01
N CYS A 176 -7.43 -0.33 3.46
CA CYS A 176 -7.06 -1.46 4.31
C CYS A 176 -7.18 -2.74 3.50
N TYR A 177 -6.25 -3.69 3.67
CA TYR A 177 -6.34 -4.98 2.98
C TYR A 177 -6.01 -6.15 3.89
N LEU A 178 -6.67 -7.27 3.60
CA LEU A 178 -6.53 -8.53 4.31
C LEU A 178 -6.22 -9.65 3.34
N ILE A 179 -5.20 -10.43 3.68
CA ILE A 179 -4.76 -11.61 2.93
C ILE A 179 -5.41 -12.85 3.56
N SER A 180 -6.63 -13.18 3.17
CA SER A 180 -7.40 -14.28 3.73
C SER A 180 -6.99 -15.63 3.14
N GLY A 181 -6.27 -16.43 3.94
CA GLY A 181 -5.79 -17.74 3.51
C GLY A 181 -4.85 -17.64 2.30
N ASP A 182 -5.07 -18.50 1.30
CA ASP A 182 -4.18 -18.65 0.14
C ASP A 182 -4.75 -18.08 -1.17
N SER A 183 -6.03 -17.72 -1.19
CA SER A 183 -6.79 -17.44 -2.42
C SER A 183 -7.64 -16.17 -2.38
N HIS A 184 -7.75 -15.50 -1.23
CA HIS A 184 -8.65 -14.36 -1.08
C HIS A 184 -7.90 -13.11 -0.62
N LEU A 185 -8.00 -12.05 -1.41
CA LEU A 185 -7.57 -10.70 -1.07
C LEU A 185 -8.82 -9.84 -0.90
N THR A 186 -8.97 -9.19 0.25
CA THR A 186 -10.07 -8.23 0.48
C THR A 186 -9.51 -6.85 0.67
N PHE A 187 -10.11 -5.85 0.03
CA PHE A 187 -9.83 -4.43 0.25
C PHE A 187 -11.03 -3.74 0.89
N HIS A 188 -10.76 -2.87 1.85
CA HIS A 188 -11.66 -1.83 2.31
C HIS A 188 -11.09 -0.49 1.85
N ILE A 189 -11.82 0.23 1.00
CA ILE A 189 -11.40 1.53 0.45
C ILE A 189 -12.39 2.60 0.89
N SER A 190 -11.89 3.72 1.40
CA SER A 190 -12.69 4.85 1.86
C SER A 190 -12.20 6.16 1.24
N SER A 191 -13.12 7.10 1.05
CA SER A 191 -12.87 8.47 0.59
C SER A 191 -13.93 9.39 1.18
N LYS A 192 -13.71 10.72 1.18
CA LYS A 192 -14.72 11.68 1.63
C LYS A 192 -15.67 12.00 0.48
N ARG A 193 -16.97 11.76 0.66
CA ARG A 193 -18.02 12.06 -0.35
C ARG A 193 -18.01 13.50 -0.85
N LYS A 194 -17.55 14.46 -0.03
CA LYS A 194 -17.47 15.88 -0.39
C LYS A 194 -16.31 16.19 -1.35
N CYS A 195 -15.33 15.31 -1.50
CA CYS A 195 -14.19 15.56 -2.37
C CYS A 195 -14.53 15.12 -3.82
N PRO A 196 -14.60 16.06 -4.78
CA PRO A 196 -15.00 15.74 -6.15
C PRO A 196 -13.90 14.98 -6.92
N THR A 197 -12.67 14.95 -6.41
CA THR A 197 -11.53 14.32 -7.07
C THR A 197 -11.28 12.88 -6.61
N THR A 198 -12.00 12.38 -5.60
CA THR A 198 -11.87 11.01 -5.10
C THR A 198 -13.10 10.17 -5.40
N ASP A 199 -12.89 8.94 -5.85
CA ASP A 199 -13.97 7.96 -6.07
C ASP A 199 -13.47 6.56 -5.64
N THR A 200 -14.05 6.06 -4.54
CA THR A 200 -13.73 4.75 -3.96
C THR A 200 -13.93 3.61 -4.94
N LYS A 201 -15.00 3.64 -5.75
CA LYS A 201 -15.33 2.55 -6.68
C LYS A 201 -14.32 2.55 -7.84
N LYS A 202 -14.07 3.72 -8.43
CA LYS A 202 -13.10 3.88 -9.51
C LYS A 202 -11.68 3.47 -9.09
N LEU A 203 -11.27 3.84 -7.87
CA LEU A 203 -9.98 3.42 -7.33
C LEU A 203 -9.94 1.90 -7.12
N GLY A 204 -11.00 1.30 -6.57
CA GLY A 204 -11.10 -0.15 -6.40
C GLY A 204 -10.97 -0.93 -7.71
N GLU A 205 -11.70 -0.51 -8.74
CA GLU A 205 -11.61 -1.10 -10.09
C GLU A 205 -10.20 -0.95 -10.69
N SER A 206 -9.56 0.20 -10.46
CA SER A 206 -8.18 0.45 -10.91
C SER A 206 -7.15 -0.43 -10.20
N ILE A 207 -7.32 -0.67 -8.89
CA ILE A 207 -6.46 -1.57 -8.11
C ILE A 207 -6.65 -3.03 -8.53
N GLU A 208 -7.89 -3.46 -8.74
CA GLU A 208 -8.19 -4.82 -9.22
C GLU A 208 -7.56 -5.06 -10.59
N GLY A 209 -7.74 -4.11 -11.53
CA GLY A 209 -7.10 -4.16 -12.84
C GLY A 209 -5.58 -4.19 -12.76
N ALA A 210 -4.98 -3.34 -11.91
CA ALA A 210 -3.52 -3.33 -11.68
C ALA A 210 -3.00 -4.68 -11.17
N LEU A 211 -3.65 -5.26 -10.16
CA LEU A 211 -3.30 -6.57 -9.64
C LEU A 211 -3.37 -7.65 -10.71
N ARG A 212 -4.47 -7.67 -11.49
CA ARG A 212 -4.65 -8.65 -12.57
C ARG A 212 -3.57 -8.50 -13.64
N ASP A 213 -3.29 -7.29 -14.09
CA ASP A 213 -2.33 -7.05 -15.17
C ASP A 213 -0.90 -7.39 -14.73
N ILE A 214 -0.54 -7.15 -13.46
CA ILE A 214 0.75 -7.60 -12.91
C ILE A 214 0.80 -9.14 -12.86
N CYS A 215 -0.29 -9.82 -12.50
CA CYS A 215 -0.34 -11.29 -12.57
C CYS A 215 -0.18 -11.82 -14.00
N LEU A 216 -0.86 -11.20 -14.98
CA LEU A 216 -0.72 -11.52 -16.40
C LEU A 216 0.70 -11.32 -16.90
N LEU A 217 1.39 -10.27 -16.42
CA LEU A 217 2.79 -10.02 -16.76
C LEU A 217 3.67 -11.24 -16.46
N TYR A 218 3.40 -12.00 -15.40
CA TYR A 218 4.17 -13.19 -15.04
C TYR A 218 3.53 -14.52 -15.53
N GLY A 219 2.54 -14.45 -16.42
CA GLY A 219 1.92 -15.61 -17.07
C GLY A 219 0.86 -16.31 -16.24
N GLN A 220 0.20 -15.61 -15.32
CA GLN A 220 -0.97 -16.14 -14.60
C GLN A 220 -2.27 -15.68 -15.26
N GLU A 221 -3.06 -16.63 -15.75
CA GLU A 221 -4.47 -16.44 -16.17
C GLU A 221 -5.43 -16.35 -14.96
#